data_AF-A0A1M5KQZ9-F1
#
_entry.id   AF-A0A1M5KQZ9-F1
#
_cell.length_a   1.000
_cell.length_b   1.000
_cell.length_c   1.000
_cell.angle_alpha   90.00
_cell.angle_beta   90.00
_cell.angle_gamma   90.00
#
_symmetry.space_group_name_H-M   'P 1'
#
loop_
_entity.id
_entity.type
_entity.pdbx_description
1 polymer ?
#
loop_
_entity_poly.entity_id
_entity_poly.type
_entity_poly.pdbx_seq_one_letter_code
_entity_poly.pdbx_strand_id
1 'polypeptide(L)'
;MKIRLRDGSGTIDLKYLYEDVDRYGNVRIYFRRKGARKVCLKQPIGSAEFIAEYKQAFAGKALEVAPSQGLIRARANAGTLRWLIERYYDESEDFSLLDTRTKHVRKMVLDAICSEPFSDENPTLMGSMDFAGMPPLAVRRLRDRKKGAPEAGNSRVKALRQVFKFGIAAQYCQHNPAREVSYIKTGSQGFHAWDIGEVRQFEAAHPVGTKARLALALLLFLGARRSDVVQFGKQHVRAAEHMPPALRDVHAGRWLQYTQHKNRKKKPVTLTLPILPELEEILGASPLGDLTWLVTAFGNGFTSAGFGNWFRDQCNKAGLRHCSAHGLRKAGATIAADNGASGHTLMAIFGWSTLKQAELYTRSADQKRLAASGMHLIGAGQKTNKSAQQS
;
A
#
# COMPACT_ATOMS: atom_id res chain seq x y z
N MET A 1 15.27 -34.96 -11.05
CA MET A 1 16.31 -33.93 -11.26
C MET A 1 17.64 -34.65 -11.15
N LYS A 2 18.42 -34.67 -12.23
CA LYS A 2 19.75 -35.28 -12.22
C LYS A 2 20.73 -34.38 -11.48
N ILE A 3 21.38 -34.90 -10.45
CA ILE A 3 22.36 -34.20 -9.62
C ILE A 3 23.69 -34.92 -9.73
N ARG A 4 24.77 -34.17 -9.94
CA ARG A 4 26.14 -34.67 -9.92
C ARG A 4 26.65 -34.72 -8.48
N LEU A 5 27.22 -35.85 -8.08
CA LEU A 5 27.80 -36.03 -6.75
C LEU A 5 29.15 -35.33 -6.66
N ARG A 6 29.41 -34.67 -5.52
CA ARG A 6 30.63 -33.87 -5.31
C ARG A 6 31.88 -34.72 -5.12
N ASP A 7 31.71 -35.96 -4.68
CA ASP A 7 32.79 -36.95 -4.54
C ASP A 7 33.24 -37.57 -5.87
N GLY A 8 32.65 -37.14 -7.00
CA GLY A 8 33.00 -37.63 -8.33
C GLY A 8 32.41 -39.00 -8.69
N SER A 9 31.60 -39.61 -7.81
CA SER A 9 31.05 -40.96 -7.99
C SER A 9 29.94 -41.09 -9.06
N GLY A 10 29.58 -40.00 -9.74
CA GLY A 10 28.66 -40.00 -10.87
C GLY A 10 27.45 -39.07 -10.71
N THR A 11 26.35 -39.40 -11.38
CA THR A 11 25.09 -38.63 -11.34
C THR A 11 23.94 -39.48 -10.81
N ILE A 12 23.14 -38.92 -9.91
CA ILE A 12 21.93 -39.54 -9.35
C ILE A 12 20.68 -38.78 -9.78
N ASP A 13 19.59 -39.48 -10.11
CA ASP A 13 18.30 -38.84 -10.42
C ASP A 13 17.37 -38.86 -9.21
N LEU A 14 17.12 -37.69 -8.63
CA LEU A 14 16.27 -37.52 -7.46
C LEU A 14 14.91 -36.94 -7.86
N LYS A 15 13.83 -37.65 -7.48
CA LYS A 15 12.44 -37.24 -7.76
C LYS A 15 11.96 -36.18 -6.78
N TYR A 16 10.99 -35.37 -7.21
CA TYR A 16 10.28 -34.36 -6.40
C TYR A 16 11.12 -33.15 -5.95
N LEU A 17 12.22 -32.87 -6.66
CA LEU A 17 13.02 -31.67 -6.46
C LEU A 17 12.62 -30.56 -7.42
N TYR A 18 12.60 -29.33 -6.90
CA TYR A 18 12.28 -28.11 -7.64
C TYR A 18 13.30 -27.02 -7.29
N GLU A 19 13.88 -26.40 -8.30
CA GLU A 19 14.73 -25.21 -8.13
C GLU A 19 13.88 -23.94 -8.15
N ASP A 20 14.23 -22.99 -7.29
CA ASP A 20 13.60 -21.68 -7.20
C ASP A 20 14.71 -20.65 -6.99
N VAL A 21 14.78 -19.65 -7.87
CA VAL A 21 15.80 -18.61 -7.82
C VAL A 21 15.18 -17.38 -7.15
N ASP A 22 15.76 -16.95 -6.03
CA ASP A 22 15.26 -15.75 -5.36
C ASP A 22 15.59 -14.46 -6.14
N ARG A 23 14.97 -13.34 -5.75
CA ARG A 23 15.16 -12.03 -6.40
C ARG A 23 16.59 -11.47 -6.33
N TYR A 24 17.49 -12.13 -5.59
CA TYR A 24 18.90 -11.78 -5.45
C TYR A 24 19.81 -12.77 -6.20
N GLY A 25 19.24 -13.73 -6.93
CA GLY A 25 19.97 -14.72 -7.70
C GLY A 25 20.37 -15.97 -6.91
N ASN A 26 19.94 -16.12 -5.65
CA ASN A 26 20.28 -17.33 -4.89
C ASN A 26 19.36 -18.48 -5.31
N VAL A 27 19.97 -19.57 -5.78
CA VAL A 27 19.25 -20.81 -6.12
C VAL A 27 18.93 -21.59 -4.85
N ARG A 28 17.65 -21.93 -4.65
CA ARG A 28 17.17 -22.78 -3.56
C ARG A 28 16.53 -24.03 -4.11
N ILE A 29 16.83 -25.18 -3.51
CA ILE A 29 16.19 -26.46 -3.87
C ILE A 29 15.10 -26.80 -2.86
N TYR A 30 13.95 -27.20 -3.38
CA TYR A 30 12.81 -27.66 -2.59
C TYR A 30 12.44 -29.10 -2.92
N PHE A 31 12.15 -29.89 -1.88
CA PHE A 31 11.45 -31.16 -1.98
C PHE A 31 9.93 -30.93 -1.87
N ARG A 32 9.17 -31.40 -2.86
CA ARG A 32 7.69 -31.28 -2.88
C ARG A 32 7.04 -32.52 -3.49
N ARG A 33 6.39 -33.32 -2.64
CA ARG A 33 5.55 -34.45 -3.04
C ARG A 33 4.07 -34.15 -2.73
N LYS A 34 3.15 -34.61 -3.59
CA LYS A 34 1.69 -34.45 -3.37
C LYS A 34 1.32 -35.06 -2.01
N GLY A 35 0.61 -34.31 -1.16
CA GLY A 35 0.23 -34.73 0.19
C GLY A 35 1.29 -34.52 1.28
N ALA A 36 2.50 -34.03 0.94
CA ALA A 36 3.55 -33.71 1.92
C ALA A 36 3.86 -32.20 1.96
N ARG A 37 4.39 -31.73 3.11
CA ARG A 37 4.83 -30.34 3.27
C ARG A 37 5.99 -30.05 2.31
N LYS A 38 6.00 -28.86 1.68
CA LYS A 38 7.14 -28.35 0.91
C LYS A 38 8.32 -28.13 1.86
N VAL A 39 9.47 -28.75 1.61
CA VAL A 39 10.68 -28.59 2.43
C VAL A 39 11.80 -27.99 1.61
N CYS A 40 12.52 -27.01 2.18
CA CYS A 40 13.72 -26.44 1.56
C CYS A 40 14.92 -27.31 1.96
N LEU A 41 15.65 -27.83 0.98
CA LEU A 41 16.93 -28.49 1.22
C LEU A 41 18.01 -27.40 1.31
N LYS A 42 18.78 -27.41 2.39
CA LYS A 42 19.74 -26.35 2.71
C LYS A 42 21.18 -26.76 2.42
N GLN A 43 21.44 -28.06 2.36
CA GLN A 43 22.79 -28.56 2.16
C GLN A 43 23.26 -28.37 0.70
N PRO A 44 24.58 -28.32 0.46
CA PRO A 44 25.10 -28.11 -0.89
C PRO A 44 24.73 -29.26 -1.83
N ILE A 45 24.23 -28.91 -3.02
CA ILE A 45 23.83 -29.87 -4.06
C ILE A 45 24.97 -30.85 -4.33
N GLY A 46 24.66 -32.15 -4.29
CA GLY A 46 25.61 -33.24 -4.58
C GLY A 46 26.48 -33.67 -3.40
N SER A 47 26.34 -33.08 -2.21
CA SER A 47 27.04 -33.54 -1.00
C SER A 47 26.34 -34.74 -0.35
N ALA A 48 27.06 -35.50 0.48
CA ALA A 48 26.48 -36.62 1.23
C ALA A 48 25.37 -36.16 2.19
N GLU A 49 25.54 -34.97 2.79
CA GLU A 49 24.58 -34.32 3.67
C GLU A 49 23.30 -33.93 2.92
N PHE A 50 23.41 -33.47 1.67
CA PHE A 50 22.25 -33.19 0.83
C PHE A 50 21.45 -34.45 0.49
N ILE A 51 22.13 -35.58 0.24
CA ILE A 51 21.46 -36.87 0.01
C ILE A 51 20.77 -37.34 1.30
N ALA A 52 21.39 -37.14 2.47
CA ALA A 52 20.78 -37.46 3.75
C ALA A 52 19.54 -36.60 4.02
N GLU A 53 19.62 -35.28 3.76
CA GLU A 53 18.50 -34.33 3.90
C GLU A 53 17.34 -34.70 2.95
N TYR A 54 17.66 -35.09 1.70
CA TYR A 54 16.70 -35.61 0.74
C TYR A 54 16.01 -36.89 1.23
N LYS A 55 16.77 -37.87 1.74
CA LYS A 55 16.22 -39.13 2.26
C LYS A 55 15.30 -38.89 3.45
N GLN A 56 15.64 -37.97 4.33
CA GLN A 56 14.81 -37.57 5.47
C GLN A 56 13.50 -36.90 5.01
N ALA A 57 13.58 -35.96 4.04
CA ALA A 57 12.40 -35.35 3.44
C ALA A 57 11.49 -36.37 2.72
N PHE A 58 12.09 -37.34 2.02
CA PHE A 58 11.37 -38.39 1.30
C PHE A 58 10.65 -39.37 2.24
N ALA A 59 11.27 -39.70 3.38
CA ALA A 59 10.73 -40.55 4.43
C ALA A 59 9.59 -39.89 5.22
N GLY A 60 9.27 -38.62 4.95
CA GLY A 60 8.21 -37.88 5.65
C GLY A 60 8.56 -37.53 7.10
N LYS A 61 9.81 -37.78 7.53
CA LYS A 61 10.30 -37.26 8.79
C LYS A 61 10.36 -35.74 8.64
N ALA A 62 9.79 -35.01 9.61
CA ALA A 62 10.06 -33.59 9.71
C ALA A 62 11.58 -33.45 9.79
N LEU A 63 12.19 -32.95 8.72
CA LEU A 63 13.53 -32.41 8.81
C LEU A 63 13.46 -31.45 9.98
N GLU A 64 14.15 -31.77 11.08
CA GLU A 64 14.23 -30.86 12.20
C GLU A 64 14.69 -29.56 11.58
N VAL A 65 13.78 -28.60 11.52
CA VAL A 65 14.15 -27.23 11.30
C VAL A 65 14.89 -26.94 12.58
N ALA A 66 16.21 -27.19 12.58
CA ALA A 66 17.10 -26.62 13.56
C ALA A 66 16.58 -25.19 13.68
N PRO A 67 16.05 -24.79 14.86
CA PRO A 67 15.42 -23.51 15.01
C PRO A 67 16.38 -22.57 14.35
N SER A 68 15.89 -21.76 13.39
CA SER A 68 16.76 -20.74 12.82
C SER A 68 17.41 -20.13 14.04
N GLN A 69 18.73 -20.24 14.15
CA GLN A 69 19.47 -19.35 15.02
C GLN A 69 19.18 -18.00 14.38
N GLY A 70 17.99 -17.46 14.66
CA GLY A 70 17.72 -16.07 14.57
C GLY A 70 18.78 -15.58 15.51
N LEU A 71 19.87 -15.10 14.92
CA LEU A 71 20.98 -14.48 15.60
C LEU A 71 20.33 -13.79 16.78
N ILE A 72 20.53 -14.34 17.98
CA ILE A 72 20.05 -13.68 19.19
C ILE A 72 20.88 -12.40 19.13
N ARG A 73 20.29 -11.34 18.57
CA ARG A 73 20.96 -10.07 18.41
C ARG A 73 21.36 -9.74 19.84
N ALA A 74 22.66 -9.69 20.10
CA ALA A 74 23.17 -9.34 21.41
C ALA A 74 22.40 -8.08 21.86
N ARG A 75 21.91 -8.09 23.10
CA ARG A 75 21.19 -6.94 23.65
C ARG A 75 22.03 -5.71 23.40
N ALA A 76 21.41 -4.67 22.84
CA ALA A 76 22.14 -3.46 22.53
C ALA A 76 22.76 -2.86 23.79
N ASN A 77 23.99 -2.35 23.67
CA ASN A 77 24.67 -1.71 24.78
C ASN A 77 23.90 -0.45 25.20
N ALA A 78 23.74 -0.25 26.50
CA ALA A 78 23.13 0.96 27.05
C ALA A 78 23.86 2.22 26.51
N GLY A 79 23.11 3.28 26.24
CA GLY A 79 23.63 4.51 25.61
C GLY A 79 23.65 4.50 24.08
N THR A 80 23.47 3.35 23.42
CA THR A 80 23.50 3.29 21.94
C THR A 80 22.15 3.58 21.28
N LEU A 81 22.16 4.10 20.04
CA LEU A 81 20.93 4.35 19.27
C LEU A 81 20.06 3.09 19.14
N ARG A 82 20.68 1.93 18.92
CA ARG A 82 19.98 0.64 18.87
C ARG A 82 19.23 0.37 20.17
N TRP A 83 19.87 0.60 21.32
CA TRP A 83 19.25 0.40 22.62
C TRP A 83 18.02 1.29 22.80
N LEU A 84 18.12 2.58 22.43
CA LEU A 84 16.97 3.50 22.50
C LEU A 84 15.82 3.05 21.57
N ILE A 85 16.15 2.52 20.40
CA ILE A 85 15.16 1.99 19.45
C ILE A 85 14.49 0.72 19.99
N GLU A 86 15.24 -0.16 20.65
CA GLU A 86 14.70 -1.36 21.32
C GLU A 86 13.74 -0.95 22.45
N ARG A 87 14.12 0.00 23.31
CA ARG A 87 13.22 0.60 24.31
C ARG A 87 11.95 1.18 23.67
N TYR A 88 12.09 1.92 22.57
CA TYR A 88 10.95 2.45 21.82
C TYR A 88 10.00 1.36 21.32
N TYR A 89 10.48 0.18 20.96
CA TYR A 89 9.61 -0.90 20.52
C TYR A 89 8.82 -1.54 21.65
N ASP A 90 9.43 -1.63 22.83
CA ASP A 90 8.91 -2.40 23.96
C ASP A 90 8.06 -1.54 24.91
N GLU A 91 8.48 -0.30 25.14
CA GLU A 91 7.92 0.56 26.19
C GLU A 91 7.05 1.70 25.65
N SER A 92 7.16 2.06 24.37
CA SER A 92 6.38 3.17 23.82
C SER A 92 4.92 2.77 23.60
N GLU A 93 4.02 3.34 24.41
CA GLU A 93 2.57 3.21 24.21
C GLU A 93 2.13 3.74 22.83
N ASP A 94 2.67 4.89 22.41
CA ASP A 94 2.43 5.47 21.09
C ASP A 94 2.78 4.47 19.96
N PHE A 95 3.84 3.67 20.12
CA PHE A 95 4.20 2.61 19.19
C PHE A 95 3.27 1.39 19.31
N SER A 96 2.93 0.98 20.53
CA SER A 96 2.07 -0.17 20.82
C SER A 96 0.66 0.00 20.22
N LEU A 97 0.15 1.23 20.14
CA LEU A 97 -1.16 1.58 19.57
C LEU A 97 -1.17 1.67 18.03
N LEU A 98 -0.03 1.53 17.35
CA LEU A 98 0.02 1.55 15.88
C LEU A 98 -0.57 0.28 15.25
N ASP A 99 -1.09 0.42 14.03
CA ASP A 99 -1.47 -0.74 13.21
C ASP A 99 -0.25 -1.65 12.95
N THR A 100 -0.47 -2.97 12.89
CA THR A 100 0.57 -3.98 12.69
C THR A 100 1.46 -3.67 11.49
N ARG A 101 0.88 -3.20 10.37
CA ARG A 101 1.67 -2.83 9.19
C ARG A 101 2.54 -1.60 9.46
N THR A 102 2.02 -0.62 10.17
CA THR A 102 2.77 0.59 10.56
C THR A 102 3.92 0.25 11.51
N LYS A 103 3.68 -0.63 12.50
CA LYS A 103 4.74 -1.16 13.38
C LYS A 103 5.85 -1.83 12.57
N HIS A 104 5.47 -2.73 11.66
CA HIS A 104 6.42 -3.45 10.82
C HIS A 104 7.26 -2.53 9.94
N VAL A 105 6.64 -1.57 9.23
CA VAL A 105 7.38 -0.61 8.38
C VAL A 105 8.30 0.27 9.23
N ARG A 106 7.84 0.71 10.41
CA ARG A 106 8.68 1.50 11.32
C ARG A 106 9.88 0.71 11.82
N LYS A 107 9.70 -0.56 12.21
CA LYS A 107 10.78 -1.47 12.57
C LYS A 107 11.76 -1.65 11.41
N MET A 108 11.27 -1.92 10.20
CA MET A 108 12.13 -2.02 9.02
C MET A 108 13.00 -0.79 8.79
N VAL A 109 12.43 0.42 8.91
CA VAL A 109 13.16 1.67 8.69
C VAL A 109 14.23 1.88 9.77
N LEU A 110 13.87 1.70 11.04
CA LEU A 110 14.77 1.92 12.18
C LEU A 110 15.87 0.85 12.24
N ASP A 111 15.55 -0.41 12.01
CA ASP A 111 16.53 -1.49 11.94
C ASP A 111 17.51 -1.31 10.78
N ALA A 112 17.03 -0.83 9.63
CA ALA A 112 17.87 -0.46 8.50
C ALA A 112 18.79 0.71 8.84
N ILE A 113 18.30 1.74 9.55
CA ILE A 113 19.15 2.84 10.04
C ILE A 113 20.27 2.29 10.91
N CYS A 114 19.95 1.45 11.90
CA CYS A 114 20.96 0.91 12.81
C CYS A 114 22.04 0.07 12.13
N SER A 115 21.74 -0.50 10.97
CA SER A 115 22.65 -1.38 10.22
C SER A 115 23.47 -0.62 9.18
N GLU A 116 23.28 0.70 9.03
CA GLU A 116 24.07 1.52 8.12
C GLU A 116 25.32 2.08 8.82
N PRO A 117 26.46 2.21 8.12
CA PRO A 117 27.65 2.88 8.65
C PRO A 117 27.41 4.39 8.82
N PHE A 118 28.24 5.09 9.60
CA PHE A 118 28.14 6.54 9.80
C PHE A 118 28.63 7.37 8.59
N SER A 119 29.65 6.89 7.90
CA SER A 119 30.11 7.38 6.58
C SER A 119 30.99 6.32 5.93
N ASP A 120 31.39 6.53 4.68
CA ASP A 120 32.34 5.65 4.01
C ASP A 120 33.70 5.67 4.72
N GLU A 121 34.08 6.82 5.27
CA GLU A 121 35.29 7.03 6.08
C GLU A 121 35.18 6.48 7.52
N ASN A 122 33.94 6.29 8.03
CA ASN A 122 33.69 5.81 9.38
C ASN A 122 32.67 4.66 9.33
N PRO A 123 33.14 3.41 9.27
CA PRO A 123 32.29 2.23 9.11
C PRO A 123 31.50 1.88 10.38
N THR A 124 31.65 2.65 11.47
CA THR A 124 30.88 2.45 12.70
C THR A 124 29.38 2.47 12.38
N LEU A 125 28.68 1.43 12.81
CA LEU A 125 27.25 1.32 12.59
C LEU A 125 26.52 2.41 13.36
N MET A 126 25.55 3.06 12.72
CA MET A 126 24.70 4.06 13.36
C MET A 126 24.01 3.52 14.62
N GLY A 127 23.68 2.23 14.64
CA GLY A 127 23.05 1.59 15.78
C GLY A 127 23.95 1.51 17.01
N SER A 128 25.27 1.46 16.85
CA SER A 128 26.24 1.41 17.95
C SER A 128 26.72 2.79 18.42
N MET A 129 26.33 3.85 17.72
CA MET A 129 26.67 5.22 18.13
C MET A 129 25.91 5.63 19.38
N ASP A 130 26.53 6.47 20.20
CA ASP A 130 25.87 7.12 21.33
C ASP A 130 24.68 7.96 20.83
N PHE A 131 23.50 7.75 21.43
CA PHE A 131 22.31 8.51 21.05
C PHE A 131 22.27 9.88 21.73
N ALA A 132 22.89 10.04 22.90
CA ALA A 132 22.79 11.25 23.71
C ALA A 132 23.55 12.43 23.05
N GLY A 133 24.76 12.15 22.56
CA GLY A 133 25.61 13.06 21.81
C GLY A 133 25.40 13.03 20.29
N MET A 134 24.34 12.39 19.79
CA MET A 134 24.13 12.26 18.34
C MET A 134 23.90 13.63 17.69
N PRO A 135 24.76 14.08 16.76
CA PRO A 135 24.59 15.40 16.14
C PRO A 135 23.46 15.38 15.11
N PRO A 136 22.74 16.51 14.90
CA PRO A 136 21.77 16.66 13.81
C PRO A 136 22.32 16.30 12.42
N LEU A 137 23.62 16.50 12.21
CA LEU A 137 24.33 16.11 10.99
C LEU A 137 24.20 14.61 10.68
N ALA A 138 24.23 13.74 11.71
CA ALA A 138 24.09 12.30 11.54
C ALA A 138 22.72 11.94 10.95
N VAL A 139 21.65 12.55 11.49
CA VAL A 139 20.28 12.37 11.00
C VAL A 139 20.12 12.94 9.58
N ARG A 140 20.77 14.08 9.30
CA ARG A 140 20.79 14.67 7.95
C ARG A 140 21.46 13.75 6.93
N ARG A 141 22.62 13.17 7.25
CA ARG A 141 23.31 12.19 6.40
C ARG A 141 22.42 10.98 6.10
N LEU A 142 21.75 10.42 7.11
CA LEU A 142 20.81 9.30 6.93
C LEU A 142 19.65 9.61 5.99
N ARG A 143 19.14 10.85 6.03
CA ARG A 143 18.10 11.37 5.13
C ARG A 143 18.66 11.48 3.70
N ASP A 144 19.82 12.13 3.55
CA ASP A 144 20.38 12.51 2.26
C ASP A 144 20.98 11.33 1.48
N ARG A 145 21.38 10.25 2.16
CA ARG A 145 21.72 8.97 1.53
C ARG A 145 20.58 8.35 0.71
N LYS A 146 19.33 8.73 0.98
CA LYS A 146 18.19 8.36 0.13
C LYS A 146 18.01 9.35 -1.03
N LYS A 147 19.11 9.84 -1.59
CA LYS A 147 19.14 10.63 -2.83
C LYS A 147 18.39 9.85 -3.93
N GLY A 148 17.47 10.52 -4.61
CA GLY A 148 16.55 9.89 -5.57
C GLY A 148 15.26 9.31 -4.98
N ALA A 149 15.18 9.15 -3.64
CA ALA A 149 13.97 8.73 -2.94
C ALA A 149 13.63 9.66 -1.74
N PRO A 150 13.21 10.90 -1.99
CA PRO A 150 12.95 11.90 -0.94
C PRO A 150 12.01 11.43 0.17
N GLU A 151 10.93 10.71 -0.16
CA GLU A 151 9.98 10.20 0.84
C GLU A 151 10.58 9.12 1.73
N ALA A 152 11.53 8.33 1.22
CA ALA A 152 12.27 7.37 2.03
C ALA A 152 13.19 8.09 3.02
N GLY A 153 13.88 9.14 2.57
CA GLY A 153 14.68 10.03 3.44
C GLY A 153 13.82 10.69 4.53
N ASN A 154 12.69 11.29 4.15
CA ASN A 154 11.74 11.91 5.08
C ASN A 154 11.17 10.90 6.08
N SER A 155 10.94 9.65 5.66
CA SER A 155 10.47 8.57 6.55
C SER A 155 11.46 8.22 7.64
N ARG A 156 12.77 8.31 7.37
CA ARG A 156 13.83 8.12 8.38
C ARG A 156 13.79 9.20 9.44
N VAL A 157 13.74 10.47 9.02
CA VAL A 157 13.63 11.62 9.92
C VAL A 157 12.36 11.50 10.76
N LYS A 158 11.22 11.17 10.15
CA LYS A 158 9.95 10.93 10.86
C LYS A 158 10.07 9.83 11.92
N ALA A 159 10.71 8.70 11.59
CA ALA A 159 10.88 7.59 12.51
C ALA A 159 11.78 7.98 13.70
N LEU A 160 12.96 8.57 13.43
CA LEU A 160 13.89 9.02 14.47
C LEU A 160 13.28 10.11 15.36
N ARG A 161 12.53 11.07 14.79
CA ARG A 161 11.80 12.07 15.59
C ARG A 161 10.87 11.43 16.61
N GLN A 162 10.20 10.33 16.27
CA GLN A 162 9.32 9.62 17.20
C GLN A 162 10.10 8.86 18.27
N VAL A 163 11.20 8.20 17.90
CA VAL A 163 12.09 7.51 18.86
C VAL A 163 12.64 8.48 19.90
N PHE A 164 13.22 9.61 19.47
CA PHE A 164 13.73 10.61 20.40
C PHE A 164 12.63 11.36 21.15
N LYS A 165 11.42 11.53 20.58
CA LYS A 165 10.27 12.05 21.33
C LYS A 165 9.93 11.11 22.50
N PHE A 166 9.89 9.81 22.25
CA PHE A 166 9.72 8.81 23.30
C PHE A 166 10.88 8.84 24.30
N GLY A 167 12.12 8.89 23.82
CA GLY A 167 13.31 8.94 24.69
C GLY A 167 13.31 10.15 25.64
N ILE A 168 12.80 11.30 25.21
CA ILE A 168 12.63 12.47 26.09
C ILE A 168 11.54 12.21 27.13
N ALA A 169 10.38 11.69 26.71
CA ALA A 169 9.28 11.41 27.63
C ALA A 169 9.63 10.35 28.69
N ALA A 170 10.43 9.35 28.29
CA ALA A 170 10.96 8.31 29.17
C ALA A 170 12.25 8.71 29.91
N GLN A 171 12.68 9.98 29.79
CA GLN A 171 13.89 10.52 30.43
C GLN A 171 15.21 9.82 30.06
N TYR A 172 15.27 9.13 28.92
CA TYR A 172 16.51 8.54 28.38
C TYR A 172 17.42 9.55 27.69
N CYS A 173 16.86 10.63 27.15
CA CYS A 173 17.63 11.70 26.49
C CYS A 173 16.99 13.07 26.74
N GLN A 174 17.78 14.14 26.63
CA GLN A 174 17.28 15.51 26.82
C GLN A 174 16.93 16.21 25.50
N HIS A 175 17.52 15.79 24.39
CA HIS A 175 17.41 16.46 23.10
C HIS A 175 17.00 15.52 21.97
N ASN A 176 16.33 16.07 20.95
CA ASN A 176 15.90 15.33 19.77
C ASN A 176 16.59 15.91 18.53
N PRO A 177 17.75 15.38 18.11
CA PRO A 177 18.53 15.93 17.00
C PRO A 177 17.78 15.85 15.66
N ALA A 178 16.79 14.95 15.56
CA ALA A 178 15.99 14.80 14.34
C ALA A 178 14.99 15.95 14.14
N ARG A 179 14.68 16.76 15.18
CA ARG A 179 13.81 17.95 15.03
C ARG A 179 14.45 19.04 14.17
N GLU A 180 15.76 19.19 14.26
CA GLU A 180 16.54 20.21 13.54
C GLU A 180 16.76 19.86 12.06
N VAL A 181 16.49 18.61 11.66
CA VAL A 181 16.61 18.18 10.27
C VAL A 181 15.29 18.40 9.54
N SER A 182 15.25 19.38 8.62
CA SER A 182 14.10 19.62 7.76
C SER A 182 13.77 18.42 6.86
N TYR A 183 12.54 18.33 6.37
CA TYR A 183 12.20 17.35 5.34
C TYR A 183 12.70 17.82 3.97
N ILE A 184 13.06 16.87 3.10
CA ILE A 184 13.29 17.13 1.68
C ILE A 184 11.95 17.55 1.07
N LYS A 185 11.90 18.75 0.48
CA LYS A 185 10.74 19.23 -0.25
C LYS A 185 10.58 18.40 -1.53
N THR A 186 9.37 17.95 -1.81
CA THR A 186 9.05 17.18 -3.02
C THR A 186 8.02 17.93 -3.84
N GLY A 187 8.26 18.04 -5.16
CA GLY A 187 7.26 18.54 -6.11
C GLY A 187 6.28 17.44 -6.58
N SER A 188 6.32 16.26 -5.97
CA SER A 188 5.48 15.14 -6.38
C SER A 188 4.02 15.41 -6.03
N GLN A 189 3.15 15.31 -7.04
CA GLN A 189 1.69 15.29 -6.85
C GLN A 189 1.18 13.93 -6.30
N GLY A 190 2.10 13.07 -5.86
CA GLY A 190 1.82 11.71 -5.41
C GLY A 190 1.50 10.78 -6.58
N PHE A 191 0.52 9.90 -6.37
CA PHE A 191 0.08 8.95 -7.39
C PHE A 191 -0.63 9.67 -8.55
N HIS A 192 -0.34 9.23 -9.78
CA HIS A 192 -1.10 9.61 -10.98
C HIS A 192 -2.60 9.37 -10.78
N ALA A 193 -3.42 10.37 -11.08
CA ALA A 193 -4.87 10.25 -11.13
C ALA A 193 -5.25 9.84 -12.54
N TRP A 194 -6.06 8.79 -12.70
CA TRP A 194 -6.40 8.34 -14.04
C TRP A 194 -7.26 9.38 -14.75
N ASP A 195 -7.04 9.53 -16.06
CA ASP A 195 -7.95 10.27 -16.93
C ASP A 195 -9.00 9.35 -17.59
N ILE A 196 -9.98 9.95 -18.24
CA ILE A 196 -11.08 9.22 -18.90
C ILE A 196 -10.57 8.36 -20.07
N GLY A 197 -9.54 8.82 -20.79
CA GLY A 197 -8.93 8.07 -21.88
C GLY A 197 -8.24 6.79 -21.38
N GLU A 198 -7.53 6.88 -20.25
CA GLU A 198 -6.90 5.73 -19.60
C GLU A 198 -7.93 4.74 -19.06
N VAL A 199 -9.04 5.24 -18.50
CA VAL A 199 -10.17 4.37 -18.09
C VAL A 199 -10.71 3.62 -19.31
N ARG A 200 -10.99 4.32 -20.41
CA ARG A 200 -11.48 3.72 -21.67
C ARG A 200 -10.48 2.72 -22.26
N GLN A 201 -9.18 3.02 -22.22
CA GLN A 201 -8.14 2.11 -22.69
C GLN A 201 -8.09 0.82 -21.86
N PHE A 202 -8.25 0.93 -20.53
CA PHE A 202 -8.33 -0.25 -19.68
C PHE A 202 -9.61 -1.05 -19.94
N GLU A 203 -10.74 -0.39 -20.16
CA GLU A 203 -12.02 -1.03 -20.49
C GLU A 203 -11.96 -1.77 -21.83
N ALA A 204 -11.29 -1.20 -22.84
CA ALA A 204 -11.08 -1.85 -24.14
C ALA A 204 -10.21 -3.11 -24.02
N ALA A 205 -9.17 -3.06 -23.18
CA ALA A 205 -8.30 -4.21 -22.93
C ALA A 205 -8.94 -5.29 -22.03
N HIS A 206 -9.90 -4.89 -21.18
CA HIS A 206 -10.56 -5.75 -20.20
C HIS A 206 -12.09 -5.59 -20.27
N PRO A 207 -12.77 -6.37 -21.13
CA PRO A 207 -14.22 -6.27 -21.32
C PRO A 207 -15.04 -6.59 -20.06
N VAL A 208 -16.32 -6.22 -20.11
CA VAL A 208 -17.34 -6.63 -19.11
C VAL A 208 -17.36 -8.16 -18.98
N GLY A 209 -17.51 -8.64 -17.75
CA GLY A 209 -17.37 -10.06 -17.40
C GLY A 209 -15.95 -10.48 -17.01
N THR A 210 -14.95 -9.61 -17.17
CA THR A 210 -13.61 -9.88 -16.63
C THR A 210 -13.46 -9.41 -15.19
N LYS A 211 -12.66 -10.13 -14.39
CA LYS A 211 -12.29 -9.70 -13.03
C LYS A 211 -11.54 -8.35 -13.01
N ALA A 212 -10.78 -8.05 -14.07
CA ALA A 212 -10.09 -6.78 -14.22
C ALA A 212 -11.08 -5.63 -14.37
N ARG A 213 -12.11 -5.80 -15.20
CA ARG A 213 -13.21 -4.82 -15.34
C ARG A 213 -13.98 -4.62 -14.03
N LEU A 214 -14.30 -5.70 -13.32
CA LEU A 214 -14.91 -5.63 -11.99
C LEU A 214 -14.05 -4.81 -11.01
N ALA A 215 -12.74 -5.08 -10.96
CA ALA A 215 -11.83 -4.36 -10.07
C ALA A 215 -11.75 -2.86 -10.38
N LEU A 216 -11.73 -2.49 -11.67
CA LEU A 216 -11.78 -1.10 -12.12
C LEU A 216 -13.06 -0.43 -11.61
N ALA A 217 -14.23 -1.03 -11.87
CA ALA A 217 -15.53 -0.49 -11.51
C ALA A 217 -15.68 -0.30 -10.00
N LEU A 218 -15.29 -1.30 -9.20
CA LEU A 218 -15.35 -1.23 -7.74
C LEU A 218 -14.44 -0.12 -7.18
N LEU A 219 -13.24 0.07 -7.74
CA LEU A 219 -12.33 1.12 -7.29
C LEU A 219 -12.82 2.53 -7.67
N LEU A 220 -13.38 2.65 -8.88
CA LEU A 220 -13.82 3.93 -9.44
C LEU A 220 -15.16 4.38 -8.85
N PHE A 221 -16.21 3.58 -9.00
CA PHE A 221 -17.58 3.96 -8.64
C PHE A 221 -17.83 4.02 -7.13
N LEU A 222 -17.14 3.20 -6.34
CA LEU A 222 -17.23 3.26 -4.87
C LEU A 222 -16.15 4.15 -4.26
N GLY A 223 -15.25 4.71 -5.09
CA GLY A 223 -14.11 5.50 -4.64
C GLY A 223 -13.23 4.76 -3.62
N ALA A 224 -13.23 3.43 -3.60
CA ALA A 224 -12.74 2.66 -2.47
C ALA A 224 -11.20 2.63 -2.41
N ARG A 225 -10.64 2.45 -1.21
CA ARG A 225 -9.21 2.17 -1.10
C ARG A 225 -8.96 0.71 -1.44
N ARG A 226 -7.75 0.43 -1.92
CA ARG A 226 -7.27 -0.93 -2.18
C ARG A 226 -7.43 -1.90 -0.99
N SER A 227 -7.31 -1.43 0.25
CA SER A 227 -7.50 -2.26 1.44
C SER A 227 -8.96 -2.60 1.71
N ASP A 228 -9.87 -1.78 1.23
CA ASP A 228 -11.31 -1.90 1.45
C ASP A 228 -11.93 -2.74 0.33
N VAL A 229 -11.58 -2.46 -0.92
CA VAL A 229 -12.17 -3.12 -2.11
C VAL A 229 -12.03 -4.65 -2.11
N VAL A 230 -10.93 -5.17 -1.55
CA VAL A 230 -10.68 -6.62 -1.46
C VAL A 230 -11.54 -7.31 -0.40
N GLN A 231 -12.22 -6.54 0.46
CA GLN A 231 -13.14 -7.06 1.48
C GLN A 231 -14.60 -6.96 1.01
N PHE A 232 -14.90 -6.17 -0.02
CA PHE A 232 -16.27 -5.98 -0.49
C PHE A 232 -16.87 -7.29 -0.99
N GLY A 233 -18.17 -7.43 -0.74
CA GLY A 233 -18.84 -8.71 -0.81
C GLY A 233 -20.28 -8.62 -0.30
N LYS A 234 -21.02 -9.73 -0.40
CA LYS A 234 -22.45 -9.80 -0.07
C LYS A 234 -22.81 -9.32 1.34
N GLN A 235 -21.91 -9.51 2.31
CA GLN A 235 -22.08 -9.08 3.70
C GLN A 235 -22.17 -7.56 3.88
N HIS A 236 -21.64 -6.79 2.92
CA HIS A 236 -21.68 -5.33 2.94
C HIS A 236 -22.89 -4.75 2.19
N VAL A 237 -23.61 -5.58 1.44
CA VAL A 237 -24.78 -5.14 0.68
C VAL A 237 -25.96 -4.96 1.62
N ARG A 238 -26.74 -3.90 1.38
CA ARG A 238 -28.04 -3.66 1.99
C ARG A 238 -29.05 -3.60 0.86
N ALA A 239 -30.10 -4.41 0.99
CA ALA A 239 -31.24 -4.35 0.10
C ALA A 239 -31.95 -3.00 0.27
N ALA A 240 -32.60 -2.52 -0.80
CA ALA A 240 -33.21 -1.20 -0.82
C ALA A 240 -34.24 -1.05 0.31
N GLU A 241 -35.09 -2.05 0.50
CA GLU A 241 -36.14 -2.13 1.53
C GLU A 241 -35.62 -2.00 2.97
N HIS A 242 -34.33 -2.28 3.22
CA HIS A 242 -33.71 -2.13 4.53
C HIS A 242 -33.11 -0.72 4.74
N MET A 243 -33.24 0.18 3.76
CA MET A 243 -32.78 1.56 3.87
C MET A 243 -33.90 2.50 4.32
N PRO A 244 -33.57 3.55 5.09
CA PRO A 244 -34.53 4.58 5.48
C PRO A 244 -35.28 5.18 4.28
N PRO A 245 -36.59 5.49 4.39
CA PRO A 245 -37.38 6.05 3.30
C PRO A 245 -36.73 7.24 2.59
N ALA A 246 -36.23 8.21 3.35
CA ALA A 246 -35.57 9.40 2.81
C ALA A 246 -34.32 9.09 1.94
N LEU A 247 -33.64 7.96 2.16
CA LEU A 247 -32.54 7.53 1.30
C LEU A 247 -33.05 6.77 0.07
N ARG A 248 -34.12 5.98 0.20
CA ARG A 248 -34.74 5.28 -0.92
C ARG A 248 -35.32 6.23 -1.98
N ASP A 249 -35.84 7.37 -1.55
CA ASP A 249 -36.35 8.41 -2.45
C ASP A 249 -35.24 9.01 -3.34
N VAL A 250 -33.99 8.99 -2.86
CA VAL A 250 -32.81 9.45 -3.60
C VAL A 250 -32.22 8.33 -4.47
N HIS A 251 -32.21 7.09 -3.97
CA HIS A 251 -31.72 5.94 -4.71
C HIS A 251 -32.47 4.65 -4.34
N ALA A 252 -33.20 4.11 -5.32
CA ALA A 252 -34.05 2.93 -5.17
C ALA A 252 -33.30 1.59 -5.21
N GLY A 253 -32.01 1.58 -5.57
CA GLY A 253 -31.19 0.37 -5.70
C GLY A 253 -30.60 -0.12 -4.38
N ARG A 254 -29.67 -1.08 -4.49
CA ARG A 254 -28.95 -1.62 -3.35
C ARG A 254 -27.87 -0.64 -2.87
N TRP A 255 -27.49 -0.79 -1.60
CA TRP A 255 -26.49 0.05 -0.98
C TRP A 255 -25.33 -0.78 -0.48
N LEU A 256 -24.14 -0.20 -0.47
CA LEU A 256 -22.93 -0.77 0.13
C LEU A 256 -22.62 -0.05 1.43
N GLN A 257 -22.65 -0.78 2.55
CA GLN A 257 -22.30 -0.27 3.87
C GLN A 257 -21.06 -0.96 4.42
N TYR A 258 -20.02 -0.18 4.76
CA TYR A 258 -18.78 -0.70 5.32
C TYR A 258 -18.02 0.33 6.16
N THR A 259 -17.17 -0.15 7.07
CA THR A 259 -16.23 0.68 7.82
C THR A 259 -14.87 0.64 7.14
N GLN A 260 -14.30 1.81 6.83
CA GLN A 260 -13.00 1.91 6.16
C GLN A 260 -11.90 1.22 6.98
N HIS A 261 -11.07 0.39 6.35
CA HIS A 261 -10.01 -0.35 7.03
C HIS A 261 -8.92 0.59 7.60
N LYS A 262 -8.58 1.63 6.84
CA LYS A 262 -7.67 2.67 7.33
C LYS A 262 -8.38 3.46 8.43
N ASN A 263 -7.68 3.72 9.53
CA ASN A 263 -8.17 4.43 10.72
C ASN A 263 -9.25 3.72 11.56
N ARG A 264 -9.72 2.52 11.19
CA ARG A 264 -10.72 1.73 11.95
C ARG A 264 -10.49 1.61 13.46
N LYS A 265 -9.22 1.55 13.91
CA LYS A 265 -8.85 1.40 15.33
C LYS A 265 -8.83 2.72 16.11
N LYS A 266 -8.83 3.88 15.43
CA LYS A 266 -8.65 5.19 16.07
C LYS A 266 -9.83 6.13 15.82
N LYS A 267 -10.24 6.25 14.56
CA LYS A 267 -11.34 7.11 14.11
C LYS A 267 -12.09 6.35 13.00
N PRO A 268 -12.95 5.39 13.36
CA PRO A 268 -13.69 4.61 12.38
C PRO A 268 -14.58 5.53 11.54
N VAL A 269 -14.61 5.29 10.23
CA VAL A 269 -15.49 6.00 9.29
C VAL A 269 -16.32 4.94 8.59
N THR A 270 -17.62 4.93 8.87
CA THR A 270 -18.59 4.08 8.20
C THR A 270 -19.19 4.84 7.03
N LEU A 271 -19.17 4.23 5.86
CA LEU A 271 -19.80 4.76 4.66
C LEU A 271 -21.01 3.89 4.30
N THR A 272 -22.07 4.55 3.86
CA THR A 272 -23.23 3.93 3.24
C THR A 272 -23.39 4.58 1.88
N LEU A 273 -23.05 3.85 0.82
CA LEU A 273 -22.98 4.36 -0.55
C LEU A 273 -24.02 3.64 -1.42
N PRO A 274 -24.79 4.35 -2.25
CA PRO A 274 -25.64 3.69 -3.24
C PRO A 274 -24.76 2.94 -4.26
N ILE A 275 -25.19 1.75 -4.67
CA ILE A 275 -24.53 1.01 -5.75
C ILE A 275 -25.09 1.56 -7.06
N LEU A 276 -24.26 2.24 -7.84
CA LEU A 276 -24.67 2.82 -9.11
C LEU A 276 -25.16 1.73 -10.08
N PRO A 277 -26.16 2.01 -10.95
CA PRO A 277 -26.66 1.05 -11.94
C PRO A 277 -25.55 0.43 -12.81
N GLU A 278 -24.56 1.23 -13.21
CA GLU A 278 -23.41 0.77 -13.99
C GLU A 278 -22.54 -0.24 -13.23
N LEU A 279 -22.48 -0.10 -11.90
CA LEU A 279 -21.79 -1.08 -11.06
C LEU A 279 -22.63 -2.35 -10.88
N GLU A 280 -23.95 -2.23 -10.81
CA GLU A 280 -24.86 -3.38 -10.75
C GLU A 280 -24.73 -4.26 -12.00
N GLU A 281 -24.71 -3.66 -13.19
CA GLU A 281 -24.50 -4.38 -14.46
C GLU A 281 -23.17 -5.14 -14.47
N ILE A 282 -22.09 -4.48 -14.03
CA ILE A 282 -20.76 -5.10 -13.98
C ILE A 282 -20.72 -6.22 -12.93
N LEU A 283 -21.37 -6.05 -11.78
CA LEU A 283 -21.48 -7.10 -10.76
C LEU A 283 -22.24 -8.32 -11.30
N GLY A 284 -23.35 -8.10 -12.02
CA GLY A 284 -24.16 -9.18 -12.60
C GLY A 284 -23.45 -9.96 -13.70
N ALA A 285 -22.61 -9.30 -14.50
CA ALA A 285 -21.87 -9.94 -15.59
C ALA A 285 -20.54 -10.58 -15.17
N SER A 286 -20.00 -10.26 -13.98
CA SER A 286 -18.64 -10.64 -13.59
C SER A 286 -18.59 -11.93 -12.76
N PRO A 287 -17.48 -12.70 -12.82
CA PRO A 287 -17.24 -13.80 -11.91
C PRO A 287 -16.96 -13.26 -10.50
N LEU A 288 -17.89 -13.51 -9.58
CA LEU A 288 -17.80 -13.12 -8.18
C LEU A 288 -17.34 -14.30 -7.30
N GLY A 289 -16.64 -14.00 -6.21
CA GLY A 289 -16.44 -14.98 -5.14
C GLY A 289 -17.63 -15.06 -4.19
N ASP A 290 -17.70 -16.14 -3.40
CA ASP A 290 -18.84 -16.44 -2.52
C ASP A 290 -19.07 -15.40 -1.43
N LEU A 291 -18.01 -14.97 -0.74
CA LEU A 291 -18.07 -13.96 0.31
C LEU A 291 -17.61 -12.62 -0.24
N THR A 292 -16.35 -12.53 -0.68
CA THR A 292 -15.78 -11.33 -1.29
C THR A 292 -15.90 -11.40 -2.81
N TRP A 293 -16.28 -10.29 -3.45
CA TRP A 293 -16.43 -10.24 -4.91
C TRP A 293 -15.13 -10.47 -5.68
N LEU A 294 -14.00 -9.99 -5.14
CA LEU A 294 -12.69 -10.14 -5.77
C LEU A 294 -11.91 -11.31 -5.14
N VAL A 295 -11.71 -12.36 -5.92
CA VAL A 295 -10.95 -13.56 -5.52
C VAL A 295 -9.73 -13.83 -6.41
N THR A 296 -8.73 -14.45 -5.81
CA THR A 296 -7.55 -15.00 -6.49
C THR A 296 -7.94 -16.12 -7.46
N ALA A 297 -7.00 -16.60 -8.27
CA ALA A 297 -7.23 -17.77 -9.14
C ALA A 297 -7.57 -19.06 -8.36
N PHE A 298 -7.29 -19.09 -7.05
CA PHE A 298 -7.59 -20.21 -6.16
C PHE A 298 -8.93 -20.04 -5.41
N GLY A 299 -9.78 -19.07 -5.80
CA GLY A 299 -11.07 -18.81 -5.14
C GLY A 299 -10.98 -18.07 -3.79
N ASN A 300 -9.79 -17.91 -3.23
CA ASN A 300 -9.61 -17.17 -1.98
C ASN A 300 -9.64 -15.66 -2.19
N GLY A 301 -10.19 -14.91 -1.22
CA GLY A 301 -10.17 -13.44 -1.20
C GLY A 301 -8.75 -12.88 -1.29
N PHE A 302 -8.60 -11.73 -1.94
CA PHE A 302 -7.28 -11.10 -2.08
C PHE A 302 -6.77 -10.50 -0.76
N THR A 303 -5.46 -10.60 -0.53
CA THR A 303 -4.79 -9.66 0.38
C THR A 303 -4.64 -8.30 -0.31
N SER A 304 -4.60 -7.20 0.46
CA SER A 304 -4.45 -5.86 -0.14
C SER A 304 -3.17 -5.72 -0.98
N ALA A 305 -2.06 -6.32 -0.53
CA ALA A 305 -0.80 -6.30 -1.28
C ALA A 305 -0.89 -7.16 -2.55
N GLY A 306 -1.44 -8.37 -2.43
CA GLY A 306 -1.62 -9.28 -3.57
C GLY A 306 -2.50 -8.68 -4.66
N PHE A 307 -3.63 -8.08 -4.29
CA PHE A 307 -4.48 -7.36 -5.24
C PHE A 307 -3.76 -6.19 -5.90
N GLY A 308 -2.94 -5.44 -5.15
CA GLY A 308 -2.18 -4.32 -5.70
C GLY A 308 -1.20 -4.73 -6.79
N ASN A 309 -0.48 -5.84 -6.58
CA ASN A 309 0.42 -6.40 -7.58
C ASN A 309 -0.36 -6.94 -8.79
N TRP A 310 -1.41 -7.73 -8.54
CA TRP A 310 -2.25 -8.27 -9.59
C TRP A 310 -2.90 -7.18 -10.46
N PHE A 311 -3.37 -6.08 -9.85
CA PHE A 311 -3.97 -4.97 -10.57
C PHE A 311 -2.93 -4.18 -11.39
N ARG A 312 -1.69 -4.05 -10.87
CA ARG A 312 -0.58 -3.48 -11.65
C ARG A 312 -0.32 -4.31 -12.91
N ASP A 313 -0.35 -5.63 -12.81
CA ASP A 313 -0.18 -6.50 -13.97
C ASP A 313 -1.31 -6.28 -15.00
N GLN A 314 -2.54 -6.03 -14.56
CA GLN A 314 -3.64 -5.73 -15.48
C GLN A 314 -3.47 -4.36 -16.15
N CYS A 315 -2.96 -3.36 -15.42
CA CYS A 315 -2.60 -2.06 -16.01
C CYS A 315 -1.51 -2.23 -17.07
N ASN A 316 -0.47 -3.02 -16.80
CA ASN A 316 0.61 -3.29 -17.74
C ASN A 316 0.09 -3.97 -19.02
N LYS A 317 -0.84 -4.94 -18.89
CA LYS A 317 -1.49 -5.60 -20.04
C LYS A 317 -2.31 -4.65 -20.90
N ALA A 318 -2.90 -3.63 -20.28
CA ALA A 318 -3.62 -2.57 -20.98
C ALA A 318 -2.68 -1.48 -21.56
N GLY A 319 -1.36 -1.61 -21.41
CA GLY A 319 -0.39 -0.58 -21.84
C GLY A 319 -0.26 0.61 -20.88
N LEU A 320 -0.88 0.56 -19.70
CA LEU A 320 -0.98 1.66 -18.73
C LEU A 320 0.04 1.50 -17.59
N ARG A 321 1.34 1.46 -17.90
CA ARG A 321 2.41 1.17 -16.92
C ARG A 321 2.55 2.22 -15.82
N HIS A 322 2.12 3.45 -16.06
CA HIS A 322 2.11 4.54 -15.07
C HIS A 322 0.87 4.52 -14.16
N CYS A 323 -0.17 3.77 -14.52
CA CYS A 323 -1.42 3.69 -13.78
C CYS A 323 -1.42 2.65 -12.65
N SER A 324 -2.16 2.92 -11.58
CA SER A 324 -2.30 2.00 -10.44
C SER A 324 -3.68 2.09 -9.78
N ALA A 325 -4.03 1.09 -8.97
CA ALA A 325 -5.31 1.05 -8.24
C ALA A 325 -5.56 2.30 -7.38
N HIS A 326 -4.51 2.91 -6.82
CA HIS A 326 -4.68 4.11 -5.99
C HIS A 326 -5.07 5.34 -6.82
N GLY A 327 -4.69 5.37 -8.10
CA GLY A 327 -5.04 6.45 -9.02
C GLY A 327 -6.52 6.51 -9.36
N LEU A 328 -7.24 5.39 -9.32
CA LEU A 328 -8.67 5.33 -9.63
C LEU A 328 -9.54 6.03 -8.59
N ARG A 329 -9.15 5.95 -7.31
CA ARG A 329 -9.83 6.73 -6.27
C ARG A 329 -9.69 8.24 -6.50
N LYS A 330 -8.52 8.68 -6.99
CA LYS A 330 -8.32 10.08 -7.39
C LYS A 330 -9.14 10.43 -8.63
N ALA A 331 -9.20 9.52 -9.60
CA ALA A 331 -10.00 9.68 -10.81
C ALA A 331 -11.48 9.85 -10.48
N GLY A 332 -12.06 8.98 -9.65
CA GLY A 332 -13.46 9.09 -9.22
C GLY A 332 -13.75 10.42 -8.52
N ALA A 333 -12.83 10.91 -7.68
CA ALA A 333 -12.99 12.21 -7.03
C ALA A 333 -12.90 13.38 -8.01
N THR A 334 -12.04 13.27 -9.03
CA THR A 334 -11.90 14.26 -10.09
C THR A 334 -13.14 14.30 -10.97
N ILE A 335 -13.62 13.14 -11.42
CA ILE A 335 -14.86 12.99 -12.20
C ILE A 335 -16.06 13.56 -11.43
N ALA A 336 -16.20 13.21 -10.14
CA ALA A 336 -17.28 13.74 -9.32
C ALA A 336 -17.18 15.28 -9.18
N ALA A 337 -15.98 15.82 -8.95
CA ALA A 337 -15.77 17.27 -8.87
C ALA A 337 -16.09 17.98 -10.19
N ASP A 338 -15.63 17.44 -11.32
CA ASP A 338 -15.91 17.96 -12.67
C ASP A 338 -17.42 17.91 -12.99
N ASN A 339 -18.13 16.91 -12.45
CA ASN A 339 -19.59 16.79 -12.53
C ASN A 339 -20.34 17.65 -11.47
N GLY A 340 -19.65 18.56 -10.78
CA GLY A 340 -20.25 19.53 -9.86
C GLY A 340 -20.39 19.07 -8.40
N ALA A 341 -19.76 17.97 -8.00
CA ALA A 341 -19.75 17.56 -6.60
C ALA A 341 -19.01 18.60 -5.73
N SER A 342 -19.71 19.13 -4.73
CA SER A 342 -19.10 20.02 -3.74
C SER A 342 -18.02 19.31 -2.91
N GLY A 343 -17.16 20.08 -2.25
CA GLY A 343 -16.17 19.52 -1.32
C GLY A 343 -16.82 18.64 -0.23
N HIS A 344 -17.99 19.01 0.29
CA HIS A 344 -18.74 18.21 1.27
C HIS A 344 -19.32 16.92 0.67
N THR A 345 -19.81 16.98 -0.57
CA THR A 345 -20.26 15.79 -1.32
C THR A 345 -19.11 14.81 -1.49
N LEU A 346 -17.93 15.28 -1.88
CA LEU A 346 -16.74 14.42 -1.97
C LEU A 346 -16.33 13.87 -0.60
N MET A 347 -16.38 14.67 0.46
CA MET A 347 -16.10 14.16 1.82
C MET A 347 -17.03 13.01 2.19
N ALA A 348 -18.32 13.10 1.87
CA ALA A 348 -19.32 12.06 2.12
C ALA A 348 -19.04 10.79 1.28
N ILE A 349 -18.80 10.93 -0.02
CA ILE A 349 -18.55 9.78 -0.92
C ILE A 349 -17.24 9.06 -0.55
N PHE A 350 -16.17 9.82 -0.32
CA PHE A 350 -14.84 9.25 -0.12
C PHE A 350 -14.52 8.97 1.36
N GLY A 351 -15.32 9.47 2.31
CA GLY A 351 -15.03 9.36 3.74
C GLY A 351 -13.77 10.11 4.13
N TRP A 352 -13.65 11.36 3.66
CA TRP A 352 -12.58 12.26 4.08
C TRP A 352 -13.05 13.10 5.27
N SER A 353 -12.18 13.23 6.27
CA SER A 353 -12.49 13.96 7.50
C SER A 353 -12.16 15.46 7.43
N THR A 354 -11.52 15.93 6.36
CA THR A 354 -11.11 17.33 6.22
C THR A 354 -11.37 17.85 4.81
N LEU A 355 -11.87 19.08 4.74
CA LEU A 355 -12.17 19.76 3.47
C LEU A 355 -10.92 19.95 2.61
N LYS A 356 -9.77 20.21 3.24
CA LYS A 356 -8.46 20.32 2.57
C LYS A 356 -8.11 19.13 1.66
N GLN A 357 -8.61 17.91 1.96
CA GLN A 357 -8.41 16.77 1.06
C GLN A 357 -9.34 16.80 -0.15
N ALA A 358 -10.57 17.26 0.02
CA ALA A 358 -11.55 17.40 -1.07
C ALA A 358 -11.20 18.55 -2.02
N GLU A 359 -10.73 19.67 -1.47
CA GLU A 359 -10.29 20.86 -2.23
C GLU A 359 -9.20 20.55 -3.26
N LEU A 360 -8.41 19.50 -3.05
CA LEU A 360 -7.41 19.06 -4.03
C LEU A 360 -8.04 18.70 -5.38
N TYR A 361 -9.29 18.25 -5.37
CA TYR A 361 -10.04 17.85 -6.57
C TYR A 361 -10.97 18.96 -7.03
N THR A 362 -11.63 19.65 -6.11
CA THR A 362 -12.60 20.68 -6.49
C THR A 362 -11.95 21.97 -6.97
N ARG A 363 -10.74 22.33 -6.52
CA ARG A 363 -10.14 23.65 -6.84
C ARG A 363 -10.03 23.92 -8.34
N SER A 364 -9.56 22.95 -9.12
CA SER A 364 -9.46 23.15 -10.57
C SER A 364 -10.81 23.07 -11.27
N ALA A 365 -11.70 22.17 -10.83
CA ALA A 365 -13.03 22.01 -11.39
C ALA A 365 -13.89 23.26 -11.15
N ASP A 366 -13.94 23.72 -9.90
CA ASP A 366 -14.61 24.94 -9.48
C ASP A 366 -13.99 26.17 -10.14
N GLN A 367 -12.66 26.28 -10.25
CA GLN A 367 -12.06 27.44 -10.91
C GLN A 367 -12.53 27.56 -12.37
N LYS A 368 -12.54 26.47 -13.15
CA LYS A 368 -13.02 26.49 -14.54
C LYS A 368 -14.50 26.84 -14.62
N ARG A 369 -15.32 26.19 -13.79
CA ARG A 369 -16.78 26.41 -13.75
C ARG A 369 -17.12 27.85 -13.32
N LEU A 370 -16.52 28.33 -12.25
CA LEU A 370 -16.72 29.68 -11.72
C LEU A 370 -16.20 30.74 -12.69
N ALA A 371 -15.07 30.49 -13.36
CA ALA A 371 -14.60 31.35 -14.43
C ALA A 371 -15.60 31.39 -15.58
N ALA A 372 -16.07 30.25 -16.08
CA ALA A 372 -17.07 30.20 -17.15
C ALA A 372 -18.37 30.92 -16.77
N SER A 373 -18.89 30.69 -15.56
CA SER A 373 -20.11 31.35 -15.08
C SER A 373 -19.90 32.82 -14.74
N GLY A 374 -18.70 33.23 -14.34
CA GLY A 374 -18.40 34.57 -13.84
C GLY A 374 -17.77 35.52 -14.86
N MET A 375 -17.23 35.01 -15.98
CA MET A 375 -16.49 35.82 -16.96
C MET A 375 -17.31 36.98 -17.51
N HIS A 376 -18.63 36.79 -17.66
CA HIS A 376 -19.55 37.83 -18.12
C HIS A 376 -19.61 39.06 -17.18
N LEU A 377 -19.29 38.91 -15.88
CA LEU A 377 -19.30 40.00 -14.90
C LEU A 377 -18.14 40.99 -15.09
N ILE A 378 -17.07 40.61 -15.80
CA ILE A 378 -15.97 41.52 -16.16
C ILE A 378 -16.43 42.50 -17.24
N GLY A 379 -17.31 42.06 -18.13
CA GLY A 379 -17.97 42.91 -19.12
C GLY A 379 -19.07 43.74 -18.48
N ALA A 380 -18.72 44.85 -17.83
CA ALA A 380 -19.69 45.85 -17.41
C ALA A 380 -20.62 46.19 -18.59
N GLY A 381 -21.93 46.08 -18.37
CA GLY A 381 -22.95 45.99 -19.42
C GLY A 381 -22.81 47.02 -20.53
N GLN A 382 -22.30 46.60 -21.68
CA GLN A 382 -22.65 47.26 -22.94
C GLN A 382 -24.05 46.78 -23.32
N LYS A 383 -25.06 47.48 -22.79
CA LYS A 383 -26.35 47.55 -23.46
C LYS A 383 -26.08 48.18 -24.82
N THR A 384 -25.97 47.38 -25.87
CA THR A 384 -26.13 47.86 -27.23
C THR A 384 -27.57 48.36 -27.35
N ASN A 385 -27.75 49.68 -27.21
CA ASN A 385 -28.92 50.38 -27.72
C ASN A 385 -28.95 50.17 -29.23
N LYS A 386 -29.63 49.12 -29.69
CA LYS A 386 -30.02 48.94 -31.08
C LYS A 386 -31.54 48.92 -31.14
N SER A 387 -32.14 50.11 -31.19
CA SER A 387 -33.33 50.42 -31.99
C SER A 387 -33.88 51.80 -31.59
N ALA A 388 -33.56 52.82 -32.37
CA ALA A 388 -34.51 53.83 -32.85
C ALA A 388 -33.74 54.97 -33.53
N GLN A 389 -33.47 54.82 -34.83
CA GLN A 389 -33.40 55.96 -35.73
C GLN A 389 -33.52 55.51 -37.18
N GLN A 390 -34.49 56.15 -37.85
CA GLN A 390 -34.71 56.30 -39.29
C GLN A 390 -35.40 55.13 -40.00
N SER A 391 -36.45 55.31 -40.80
CA SER A 391 -37.34 56.43 -41.15
C SER A 391 -38.44 55.82 -42.01
#